data_AF-A0A4V6KPN1-F1
#
_entry.id   AF-A0A4V6KPN1-F1
#
_cell.length_a   1.000
_cell.length_b   1.000
_cell.length_c   1.000
_cell.angle_alpha   90.00
_cell.angle_beta   90.00
_cell.angle_gamma   90.00
#
_symmetry.space_group_name_H-M   'P 1'
#
loop_
_entity.id
_entity.type
_entity.pdbx_description
1 polymer ?
#
loop_
_entity_poly.entity_id
_entity_poly.type
_entity_poly.pdbx_seq_one_letter_code
_entity_poly.pdbx_strand_id
1 'polypeptide(L)'
;MGIANRFQVVPGRTRINVKLTEKDGEVTDFNFSGFEVTPQDWERFVVDSLSWLGQFDMVAVSGSLPAGVCPGSLHRVDDPPACAVSVHHF
;
A
#
# COMPACT_ATOMS: atom_id res chain seq x y z
N MET A 1 -3.41 13.32 19.96
CA MET A 1 -2.50 12.21 19.60
C MET A 1 -2.41 12.15 18.08
N GLY A 2 -1.22 11.97 17.51
CA GLY A 2 -0.99 11.98 16.07
C GLY A 2 -0.95 10.58 15.44
N ILE A 3 -0.87 10.52 14.12
CA ILE A 3 -0.69 9.29 13.36
C ILE A 3 0.81 8.97 13.31
N ALA A 4 1.21 7.82 13.83
CA ALA A 4 2.57 7.31 13.68
C ALA A 4 2.75 6.76 12.25
N ASN A 5 3.74 7.26 11.51
CA ASN A 5 4.06 6.76 10.18
C ASN A 5 5.30 5.86 10.21
N ARG A 6 5.26 4.79 9.40
CA ARG A 6 6.38 3.85 9.19
C ARG A 6 6.54 3.53 7.70
N PHE A 7 6.50 4.58 6.87
CA PHE A 7 6.61 4.42 5.42
C PHE A 7 8.04 4.02 5.01
N GLN A 8 8.13 3.09 4.05
CA GLN A 8 9.37 2.84 3.33
C GLN A 8 9.57 3.91 2.27
N VAL A 9 10.76 4.52 2.24
CA VAL A 9 11.14 5.48 1.20
C VAL A 9 11.83 4.72 0.09
N VAL A 10 11.23 4.74 -1.10
CA VAL A 10 11.78 4.12 -2.31
C VAL A 10 12.11 5.20 -3.35
N PRO A 11 13.09 4.98 -4.25
CA PRO A 11 13.39 5.90 -5.34
C PRO A 11 12.17 6.12 -6.24
N GLY A 12 11.93 7.37 -6.63
CA GLY A 12 10.80 7.74 -7.47
C GLY A 12 10.01 8.91 -6.89
N ARG A 13 8.82 9.17 -7.45
CA ARG A 13 7.92 10.22 -6.98
C ARG A 13 6.61 9.58 -6.53
N THR A 14 6.07 10.06 -5.42
CA THR A 14 4.70 9.72 -5.02
C THR A 14 3.74 10.03 -6.16
N ARG A 15 2.82 9.10 -6.43
CA ARG A 15 1.80 9.23 -7.45
C ARG A 15 0.98 10.51 -7.25
N ILE A 16 0.67 11.21 -8.34
CA ILE A 16 -0.27 12.32 -8.34
C ILE A 16 -1.59 11.79 -8.90
N ASN A 17 -2.69 12.04 -8.21
CA ASN A 17 -4.04 11.81 -8.71
C ASN A 17 -4.71 13.17 -8.88
N VAL A 18 -5.28 13.43 -10.05
CA VAL A 18 -6.03 14.67 -10.32
C VAL A 18 -7.49 14.30 -10.54
N LYS A 19 -8.38 14.89 -9.74
CA LYS A 19 -9.83 14.76 -9.91
C LYS A 19 -10.36 16.10 -10.41
N LEU A 20 -10.93 16.12 -11.61
CA LEU A 20 -11.61 17.29 -12.16
C LEU A 20 -13.10 17.11 -11.92
N THR A 21 -13.72 18.02 -11.17
CA THR A 21 -15.16 18.00 -10.91
C THR A 21 -15.84 19.16 -11.63
N GLU A 22 -16.84 18.85 -12.44
CA GLU A 22 -17.66 19.83 -13.15
C GLU A 22 -18.89 20.22 -12.31
N LYS A 23 -19.54 21.34 -12.67
CA LYS A 23 -20.62 21.95 -11.86
C LYS A 23 -21.88 21.09 -11.78
N ASP A 24 -22.07 20.19 -12.72
CA ASP A 24 -23.14 19.19 -12.80
C ASP A 24 -22.83 17.91 -12.01
N GLY A 25 -21.63 17.80 -11.43
CA GLY A 25 -21.22 16.68 -10.58
C GLY A 25 -20.45 15.58 -11.32
N GLU A 26 -20.20 15.74 -12.62
CA GLU A 26 -19.33 14.83 -13.38
C GLU A 26 -17.88 14.92 -12.85
N VAL A 27 -17.25 13.76 -12.66
CA VAL A 27 -15.88 13.66 -12.16
C VAL A 27 -15.00 12.93 -13.17
N THR A 28 -13.98 13.63 -13.68
CA THR A 28 -12.94 13.04 -14.53
C THR A 28 -11.68 12.79 -13.70
N ASP A 29 -11.26 11.52 -13.65
CA ASP A 29 -10.08 11.08 -12.90
C ASP A 29 -8.87 10.87 -13.81
N PHE A 30 -7.77 11.57 -13.51
CA PHE A 30 -6.47 11.35 -14.12
C PHE A 30 -5.55 10.62 -13.14
N ASN A 31 -5.26 9.37 -13.48
CA ASN A 31 -4.52 8.42 -12.67
C ASN A 31 -3.11 8.20 -13.25
N PHE A 32 -2.12 9.01 -12.85
CA PHE A 32 -0.74 8.86 -13.34
C PHE A 32 -0.09 7.60 -12.82
N SER A 33 0.80 6.94 -13.57
CA SER A 33 1.59 5.83 -13.02
C SER A 33 2.46 6.34 -11.87
N GLY A 34 2.51 5.57 -10.78
CA GLY A 34 3.33 5.87 -9.61
C GLY A 34 4.80 5.49 -9.84
N PHE A 35 5.51 5.27 -8.73
CA PHE A 35 6.84 4.69 -8.73
C PHE A 35 6.78 3.17 -9.00
N GLU A 36 7.90 2.61 -9.45
CA GLU A 36 8.10 1.17 -9.59
C GLU A 36 8.84 0.64 -8.36
N VAL A 37 8.38 -0.49 -7.83
CA VAL A 37 8.98 -1.14 -6.66
C VAL A 37 9.91 -2.25 -7.14
N THR A 38 11.17 -2.19 -6.70
CA THR A 38 12.14 -3.25 -6.98
C THR A 38 11.88 -4.47 -6.09
N PRO A 39 12.29 -5.69 -6.50
CA PRO A 39 12.19 -6.88 -5.66
C PRO A 39 12.88 -6.71 -4.30
N GLN A 40 13.99 -5.97 -4.25
CA GLN A 40 14.74 -5.69 -3.03
C GLN A 40 13.98 -4.76 -2.09
N ASP A 41 13.37 -3.70 -2.62
CA ASP A 41 12.54 -2.78 -1.83
C ASP A 41 11.29 -3.49 -1.29
N TRP A 42 10.70 -4.39 -2.08
CA TRP A 42 9.59 -5.23 -1.64
C TRP A 42 9.99 -6.15 -0.48
N GLU A 43 11.12 -6.86 -0.60
CA GLU A 43 11.58 -7.76 0.45
C GLU A 43 11.84 -6.99 1.75
N ARG A 44 12.49 -5.82 1.66
CA ARG A 44 12.71 -4.93 2.79
C ARG A 44 11.40 -4.50 3.42
N PHE A 45 10.41 -4.11 2.62
CA PHE A 45 9.09 -3.76 3.12
C PHE A 45 8.43 -4.91 3.90
N VAL A 46 8.49 -6.14 3.39
CA VAL A 46 7.90 -7.30 4.05
C VAL A 46 8.61 -7.61 5.38
N VAL A 47 9.95 -7.67 5.38
CA VAL A 47 10.74 -7.95 6.59
C VAL A 47 10.49 -6.91 7.67
N ASP A 48 10.58 -5.62 7.29
CA ASP A 48 10.38 -4.54 8.24
C ASP A 48 8.94 -4.54 8.77
N SER A 49 7.94 -4.80 7.93
CA SER A 49 6.54 -4.89 8.35
C SER A 49 6.31 -6.01 9.38
N LEU A 50 6.77 -7.22 9.08
CA LEU A 50 6.62 -8.37 9.97
C LEU A 50 7.28 -8.15 11.35
N SER A 51 8.32 -7.33 11.44
CA SER A 51 8.99 -7.02 12.72
C SER A 51 8.10 -6.28 13.73
N TRP A 52 7.08 -5.56 13.28
CA TRP A 52 6.19 -4.77 14.15
C TRP A 52 4.72 -5.16 14.07
N LEU A 53 4.30 -5.95 13.08
CA LEU A 53 2.90 -6.38 12.95
C LEU A 53 2.37 -7.12 14.18
N GLY A 54 3.22 -7.86 14.89
CA GLY A 54 2.86 -8.54 16.15
C GLY A 54 2.49 -7.61 17.32
N GLN A 55 2.64 -6.28 17.15
CA GLN A 55 2.27 -5.28 18.15
C GLN A 55 0.82 -4.78 17.99
N PHE A 56 0.08 -5.29 17.00
CA PHE A 56 -1.26 -4.83 16.65
C PHE A 56 -2.25 -5.99 16.67
N ASP A 57 -3.44 -5.75 17.18
CA ASP A 57 -4.54 -6.74 17.21
C ASP A 57 -5.22 -6.89 15.84
N MET A 58 -5.09 -5.90 14.96
CA MET A 58 -5.71 -5.88 13.63
C MET A 58 -4.85 -5.11 12.64
N VAL A 59 -4.81 -5.62 11.39
CA VAL A 59 -4.09 -5.02 10.27
C VAL A 59 -5.03 -4.91 9.08
N ALA A 60 -5.07 -3.72 8.46
CA ALA A 60 -5.82 -3.47 7.25
C ALA A 60 -4.86 -3.33 6.06
N VAL A 61 -5.07 -4.13 5.03
CA VAL A 61 -4.36 -4.05 3.75
C VAL A 61 -5.34 -3.58 2.69
N SER A 62 -5.04 -2.43 2.09
CA SER A 62 -5.97 -1.74 1.19
C SER A 62 -5.25 -1.06 0.03
N GLY A 63 -5.92 -1.00 -1.12
CA GLY A 63 -5.44 -0.33 -2.31
C GLY A 63 -4.80 -1.28 -3.32
N SER A 64 -4.44 -0.74 -4.49
CA SER A 64 -3.80 -1.50 -5.57
C SER A 64 -2.32 -1.73 -5.30
N LEU A 65 -1.78 -2.84 -5.78
CA LEU A 65 -0.33 -3.08 -5.75
C LEU A 65 0.41 -2.09 -6.66
N PRO A 66 1.59 -1.59 -6.23
CA PRO A 66 2.43 -0.77 -7.08
C PRO A 66 3.00 -1.59 -8.24
N ALA A 67 3.43 -0.91 -9.30
CA ALA A 67 4.14 -1.56 -10.40
C ALA A 67 5.41 -2.26 -9.86
N GLY A 68 5.69 -3.47 -10.38
CA GLY A 68 6.81 -4.30 -9.94
C GLY A 68 6.46 -5.34 -8.86
N VAL A 69 5.24 -5.30 -8.28
CA VAL A 69 4.79 -6.30 -7.30
C VAL A 69 3.73 -7.23 -7.90
N CYS A 70 4.01 -8.53 -7.89
CA CYS A 70 3.06 -9.55 -8.34
C CYS A 70 1.97 -9.83 -7.27
N PRO A 71 0.70 -10.07 -7.65
CA PRO A 71 -0.40 -10.34 -6.71
C PRO A 71 -0.11 -11.44 -5.67
N GLY A 72 0.55 -12.53 -6.07
CA GLY A 72 0.91 -13.61 -5.16
C GLY A 72 1.94 -13.25 -4.08
N SER A 73 2.55 -12.07 -4.14
CA SER A 73 3.55 -11.63 -3.16
C SER A 73 2.93 -11.10 -1.87
N LEU A 74 1.62 -10.77 -1.89
CA LEU A 74 0.90 -10.18 -0.76
C LEU A 74 0.65 -11.18 0.38
N HIS A 75 0.52 -12.47 0.06
CA HIS A 75 0.25 -13.55 1.02
C HIS A 75 1.24 -13.59 2.20
N ARG A 76 2.48 -13.12 2.02
CA ARG A 76 3.48 -13.08 3.08
C ARG A 76 3.23 -12.00 4.15
N VAL A 77 2.49 -10.96 3.82
CA VAL A 77 2.16 -9.86 4.74
C VAL A 77 0.82 -10.12 5.43
N ASP A 78 -0.09 -10.84 4.76
CA ASP A 78 -1.45 -11.09 5.22
C ASP A 78 -1.58 -12.25 6.24
N ASP A 79 -0.50 -13.00 6.52
CA ASP A 79 -0.51 -14.12 7.47
C ASP A 79 0.54 -13.96 8.60
N PRO A 80 0.44 -12.92 9.45
CA PRO A 80 1.21 -12.87 10.69
C PRO A 80 0.62 -13.87 11.71
N PRO A 81 1.44 -14.48 12.58
CA PRO A 81 1.03 -15.61 13.44
C PRO A 81 -0.06 -15.33 14.50
N ALA A 82 -0.74 -14.18 14.48
CA ALA A 82 -1.78 -13.83 15.45
C ALA A 82 -2.83 -12.78 14.99
N CYS A 83 -2.83 -12.29 13.74
CA CYS A 83 -3.64 -11.12 13.37
C CYS A 83 -4.74 -11.48 12.35
N ALA A 84 -5.99 -11.09 12.62
CA ALA A 84 -7.06 -11.20 11.63
C ALA A 84 -6.84 -10.16 10.54
N VAL A 85 -6.50 -10.60 9.32
CA VAL A 85 -6.30 -9.72 8.17
C VAL A 85 -7.56 -9.70 7.31
N SER A 86 -8.14 -8.52 7.11
CA SER A 86 -9.22 -8.30 6.15
C SER A 86 -8.65 -7.62 4.91
N VAL A 87 -8.43 -8.38 3.85
CA VAL A 87 -7.94 -7.87 2.57
C VAL A 87 -9.13 -7.46 1.71
N HIS A 88 -9.31 -6.16 1.50
CA HIS A 88 -10.30 -5.64 0.57
C HIS A 88 -9.59 -5.05 -0.66
N HIS A 89 -9.76 -5.71 -1.81
CA HIS A 89 -9.37 -5.18 -3.10
C HIS A 89 -10.48 -4.22 -3.57
N PHE A 90 -10.11 -2.99 -3.94
CA PHE A 90 -11.00 -1.98 -4.53
C PHE A 90 -10.66 -1.80 -6.01
#